data_AF-A0A9E5R059-F1
#
_entry.id   AF-A0A9E5R059-F1
#
_cell.length_a   1.000
_cell.length_b   1.000
_cell.length_c   1.000
_cell.angle_alpha   90.00
_cell.angle_beta   90.00
_cell.angle_gamma   90.00
#
_symmetry.space_group_name_H-M   'P 1'
#
loop_
_entity.id
_entity.type
_entity.pdbx_description
1 polymer ?
#
loop_
_entity_poly.entity_id
_entity_poly.type
_entity_poly.pdbx_seq_one_letter_code
_entity_poly.pdbx_strand_id
1 'polypeptide(L)'
;MKEKNILCLLREQLGFTQQDLANYLGLSRSLVSLAESDQRQLPGEAVSQLQDLAQIFESSPPPARPALANPGTRLEEVQRLMNRLEKAYARWQSKGTQLMRREALLRQINASETRIQLWQSDQLDRAQFALQDHAQAPEALYPYQLIGLAAEEKALRNLQKARTKERKPGQIREE
;
A
#
# COMPACT_ATOMS: atom_id res chain seq x y z
N MET A 1 41.93 -22.63 24.19
CA MET A 1 40.65 -22.17 23.61
C MET A 1 39.70 -21.99 24.78
N LYS A 2 39.10 -20.81 24.98
CA LYS A 2 38.07 -20.64 26.03
C LYS A 2 36.80 -21.35 25.53
N GLU A 3 36.21 -22.20 26.36
CA GLU A 3 34.92 -22.81 26.05
C GLU A 3 33.88 -21.71 25.84
N LYS A 4 33.11 -21.80 24.75
CA LYS A 4 32.03 -20.84 24.49
C LYS A 4 30.88 -21.15 25.43
N ASN A 5 30.46 -20.15 26.22
CA ASN A 5 29.28 -20.23 27.05
C ASN A 5 28.03 -20.60 26.21
N ILE A 6 27.13 -21.40 26.79
CA ILE A 6 25.87 -21.87 26.19
C ILE A 6 25.03 -20.70 25.63
N LEU A 7 24.98 -19.57 26.34
CA LEU A 7 24.27 -18.37 25.88
C LEU A 7 24.83 -17.85 24.55
N CYS A 8 26.15 -17.86 24.38
CA CYS A 8 26.81 -17.45 23.15
C CYS A 8 26.50 -18.41 22.00
N LEU A 9 26.49 -19.72 22.28
CA LEU A 9 26.12 -20.74 21.29
C LEU A 9 24.66 -20.59 20.84
N LEU A 10 23.74 -20.41 21.79
CA LEU A 10 22.33 -20.21 21.50
C LEU A 10 22.12 -18.94 20.64
N ARG A 11 22.76 -17.82 21.02
CA ARG A 11 22.68 -16.58 20.25
C ARG A 11 23.18 -16.75 18.82
N GLU A 12 24.33 -17.41 18.64
CA GLU A 12 24.91 -17.68 17.32
C GLU A 12 24.03 -18.61 16.47
N GLN A 13 23.42 -19.63 17.09
CA GLN A 13 22.49 -20.54 16.42
C GLN A 13 21.23 -19.82 15.91
N LEU A 14 20.73 -18.86 16.69
CA LEU A 14 19.59 -18.02 16.34
C LEU A 14 19.93 -16.91 15.34
N GLY A 15 21.21 -16.69 15.03
CA GLY A 15 21.67 -15.62 14.14
C GLY A 15 21.52 -14.22 14.73
N PHE A 16 21.41 -14.11 16.05
CA PHE A 16 21.25 -12.83 16.74
C PHE A 16 22.60 -12.15 17.00
N THR A 17 22.64 -10.83 16.89
CA THR A 17 23.73 -10.04 17.47
C THR A 17 23.53 -9.90 18.98
N GLN A 18 24.57 -9.53 19.73
CA GLN A 18 24.43 -9.23 21.16
C GLN A 18 23.40 -8.13 21.42
N GLN A 19 23.25 -7.17 20.49
CA GLN A 19 22.26 -6.10 20.60
C GLN A 19 20.84 -6.63 20.40
N ASP A 20 20.64 -7.55 19.44
CA ASP A 20 19.31 -8.14 19.20
C ASP A 20 18.85 -8.96 20.40
N LEU A 21 19.75 -9.76 20.98
CA LEU A 21 19.47 -10.52 22.18
C LEU A 21 19.18 -9.61 23.38
N ALA A 22 19.93 -8.51 23.53
CA ALA A 22 19.69 -7.52 24.58
C ALA A 22 18.32 -6.87 24.45
N ASN A 23 17.93 -6.47 23.23
CA ASN A 23 16.62 -5.89 22.95
C ASN A 23 15.49 -6.88 23.23
N TYR A 24 15.65 -8.15 22.85
CA TYR A 24 14.66 -9.19 23.09
C TYR A 24 14.44 -9.45 24.60
N LEU A 25 15.53 -9.48 25.37
CA LEU A 25 15.49 -9.74 26.82
C LEU A 25 15.19 -8.49 27.66
N GLY A 26 15.06 -7.30 27.04
CA GLY A 26 14.92 -6.04 27.77
C GLY A 26 16.15 -5.67 28.62
N LEU A 27 17.34 -6.13 28.22
CA LEU A 27 18.60 -5.94 28.94
C LEU A 27 19.52 -4.97 28.19
N SER A 28 20.57 -4.49 28.86
CA SER A 28 21.64 -3.76 28.18
C SER A 28 22.59 -4.73 27.47
N ARG A 29 23.12 -4.32 26.32
CA ARG A 29 24.14 -5.07 25.58
C ARG A 29 25.35 -5.44 26.44
N SER A 30 25.77 -4.53 27.33
CA SER A 30 26.89 -4.76 28.24
C SER A 30 26.60 -5.89 29.22
N LEU A 31 25.36 -6.00 29.72
CA LEU A 31 24.96 -7.09 30.61
C LEU A 31 25.00 -8.43 29.85
N VAL A 32 24.51 -8.47 28.60
CA VAL A 32 24.62 -9.66 27.75
C VAL A 32 26.08 -10.06 27.52
N SER A 33 26.96 -9.11 27.23
CA SER A 33 28.40 -9.40 27.06
C SER A 33 29.06 -9.93 28.34
N LEU A 34 28.65 -9.45 29.52
CA LEU A 34 29.13 -9.96 30.80
C LEU A 34 28.59 -11.36 31.08
N ALA A 35 27.35 -11.63 30.68
CA ALA A 35 26.74 -12.95 30.80
C ALA A 35 27.40 -13.98 29.89
N GLU A 36 27.70 -13.63 28.63
CA GLU A 36 28.41 -14.50 27.70
C GLU A 36 29.87 -14.81 28.11
N SER A 37 30.45 -13.97 28.98
CA SER A 37 31.80 -14.15 29.51
C SER A 37 31.83 -14.76 30.92
N ASP A 38 30.69 -15.28 31.40
CA ASP A 38 30.51 -15.86 32.73
C ASP A 38 30.82 -14.91 33.89
N GLN A 39 30.87 -13.59 33.62
CA GLN A 39 31.16 -12.57 34.63
C GLN A 39 29.90 -12.14 35.39
N ARG A 40 28.71 -12.36 34.82
CA ARG A 40 27.45 -11.97 35.45
C ARG A 40 26.30 -12.91 35.05
N GLN A 41 25.48 -13.31 36.00
CA GLN A 41 24.28 -14.09 35.70
C GLN A 41 23.16 -13.21 35.11
N LEU A 42 22.38 -13.80 34.21
CA LEU A 42 21.17 -13.15 33.70
C LEU A 42 20.08 -13.11 34.78
N PRO A 43 19.22 -12.07 34.79
CA PRO A 43 18.03 -12.06 35.63
C PRO A 43 17.12 -13.25 35.35
N GLY A 44 16.41 -13.76 36.36
CA GLY A 44 15.55 -14.95 36.23
C GLY A 44 14.50 -14.81 35.12
N GLU A 45 13.89 -13.62 34.98
CA GLU A 45 12.92 -13.34 33.90
C GLU A 45 13.54 -13.50 32.50
N ALA A 46 14.78 -13.07 32.31
CA ALA A 46 15.50 -13.23 31.04
C ALA A 46 15.86 -14.69 30.77
N VAL A 47 16.12 -15.48 31.82
CA VAL A 47 16.33 -16.93 31.68
C VAL A 47 15.05 -17.63 31.24
N SER A 48 13.90 -17.27 31.80
CA SER A 48 12.60 -17.81 31.37
C SER A 48 12.30 -17.46 29.90
N GLN A 49 12.50 -16.22 29.49
CA GLN A 49 12.33 -15.81 28.09
C GLN A 49 13.27 -16.57 27.14
N LEU A 50 14.50 -16.85 27.55
CA LEU A 50 15.44 -17.67 26.77
C LEU A 50 14.97 -19.13 26.63
N GLN A 51 14.36 -19.71 27.66
CA GLN A 51 13.80 -21.06 27.61
C GLN A 51 12.62 -21.13 26.64
N ASP A 52 11.72 -20.15 26.67
CA ASP A 52 10.60 -20.06 25.73
C ASP A 52 11.11 -19.98 24.28
N LEU A 53 12.14 -19.16 24.05
CA LEU A 53 12.79 -19.02 22.75
C LEU A 53 13.40 -20.35 22.29
N ALA A 54 14.14 -21.03 23.17
CA ALA A 54 14.75 -22.32 22.87
C ALA A 54 13.68 -23.39 22.53
N GLN A 55 12.57 -23.41 23.26
CA GLN A 55 11.49 -24.38 23.04
C GLN A 55 10.79 -24.18 21.69
N ILE A 56 10.58 -22.92 21.27
CA ILE A 56 10.04 -22.61 19.94
C ILE A 56 10.96 -23.16 18.85
N PHE A 57 12.28 -23.03 19.02
CA PHE A 57 13.25 -23.52 18.04
C PHE A 57 13.41 -25.05 18.04
N GLU A 58 13.23 -25.73 19.17
CA GLU A 58 13.18 -27.19 19.20
C GLU A 58 11.90 -27.74 18.53
N SER A 59 10.78 -27.01 18.65
CA SER A 59 9.48 -27.42 18.09
C SER A 59 9.34 -27.20 16.58
N SER A 60 10.22 -26.40 15.97
CA SER A 60 10.26 -26.18 14.52
C SER A 60 11.59 -26.67 13.98
N PRO A 61 11.63 -27.79 13.21
CA PRO A 61 12.89 -28.19 12.58
C PRO A 61 13.42 -27.00 11.77
N PRO A 62 14.71 -26.64 11.90
CA PRO A 62 15.29 -25.60 11.07
C PRO A 62 14.98 -25.96 9.62
N PRO A 63 14.45 -25.04 8.79
CA PRO A 63 14.23 -25.34 7.39
C PRO A 63 15.56 -25.87 6.88
N ALA A 64 15.56 -27.12 6.38
CA ALA A 64 16.77 -27.81 5.98
C ALA A 64 17.61 -26.83 5.18
N ARG A 65 18.74 -26.37 5.74
CA ARG A 65 19.64 -25.50 4.99
C ARG A 65 19.97 -26.31 3.74
N PRO A 66 19.60 -25.84 2.53
CA PRO A 66 19.94 -26.58 1.33
C PRO A 66 21.45 -26.80 1.40
N ALA A 67 21.85 -28.07 1.38
CA ALA A 67 23.24 -28.49 1.47
C ALA A 67 24.05 -27.57 0.57
N LEU A 68 25.15 -27.02 1.10
CA LEU A 68 26.03 -26.05 0.43
C LEU A 68 26.33 -26.50 -1.01
N ALA A 69 25.46 -26.12 -1.93
CA ALA A 69 25.65 -26.32 -3.35
C ALA A 69 26.77 -25.38 -3.76
N ASN A 70 27.60 -25.85 -4.69
CA ASN A 70 28.81 -25.17 -5.17
C ASN A 70 28.65 -23.64 -5.22
N PRO A 71 29.64 -22.83 -4.81
CA PRO A 71 29.52 -21.38 -4.72
C PRO A 71 28.97 -20.71 -6.01
N GLY A 72 29.20 -21.30 -7.18
CA GLY A 72 28.59 -20.87 -8.44
C GLY A 72 27.05 -20.97 -8.45
N THR A 73 26.47 -22.04 -7.91
CA THR A 73 25.01 -22.24 -7.81
C THR A 73 24.35 -21.24 -6.85
N ARG A 74 25.03 -20.85 -5.77
CA ARG A 74 24.55 -19.81 -4.85
C ARG A 74 24.50 -18.44 -5.51
N LEU A 75 25.51 -18.07 -6.28
CA LEU A 75 25.53 -16.79 -7.00
C LEU A 75 24.38 -16.71 -8.02
N GLU A 76 24.15 -17.80 -8.77
CA GLU A 76 23.03 -17.87 -9.71
C GLU A 76 21.67 -17.79 -9.00
N GLU A 77 21.52 -18.45 -7.85
CA GLU A 77 20.28 -18.43 -7.09
C GLU A 77 20.00 -17.06 -6.47
N VAL A 78 21.03 -16.40 -5.92
CA VAL A 78 20.94 -15.01 -5.44
C VAL A 78 20.55 -14.07 -6.59
N GLN A 79 21.18 -14.19 -7.77
CA GLN A 79 20.84 -13.37 -8.92
C GLN A 79 19.39 -13.61 -9.39
N ARG A 80 18.92 -14.87 -9.39
CA ARG A 80 17.53 -15.21 -9.71
C ARG A 80 16.56 -14.58 -8.72
N LEU A 81 16.88 -14.60 -7.42
CA LEU A 81 16.07 -13.99 -6.37
C LEU A 81 16.03 -12.47 -6.50
N MET A 82 17.18 -11.83 -6.74
CA MET A 82 17.25 -10.38 -7.02
C MET A 82 16.38 -10.00 -8.20
N ASN A 83 16.51 -10.70 -9.33
CA ASN A 83 15.70 -10.45 -10.52
C ASN A 83 14.19 -10.66 -10.27
N ARG A 84 13.81 -11.60 -9.39
CA ARG A 84 12.41 -11.80 -8.99
C ARG A 84 11.90 -10.65 -8.13
N LEU A 85 12.71 -10.18 -7.17
CA LEU A 85 12.38 -9.06 -6.30
C LEU A 85 12.23 -7.76 -7.09
N GLU A 86 13.14 -7.47 -8.03
CA GLU A 86 13.05 -6.30 -8.91
C GLU A 86 11.76 -6.32 -9.74
N LYS A 87 11.42 -7.48 -10.33
CA LYS A 87 10.16 -7.63 -11.09
C LYS A 87 8.93 -7.45 -10.20
N ALA A 88 8.95 -7.99 -8.99
CA ALA A 88 7.86 -7.81 -8.04
C ALA A 88 7.69 -6.34 -7.63
N TYR A 89 8.80 -5.65 -7.39
CA TYR A 89 8.84 -4.24 -7.06
C TYR A 89 8.30 -3.36 -8.21
N ALA A 90 8.73 -3.62 -9.45
CA ALA A 90 8.23 -2.91 -10.63
C ALA A 90 6.71 -3.08 -10.82
N ARG A 91 6.18 -4.29 -10.59
CA ARG A 91 4.74 -4.57 -10.61
C ARG A 91 4.00 -3.80 -9.52
N TRP A 92 4.54 -3.77 -8.31
CA TRP A 92 3.96 -3.03 -7.19
C TRP A 92 3.94 -1.52 -7.45
N GLN A 93 5.04 -0.94 -7.94
CA GLN A 93 5.08 0.48 -8.33
C GLN A 93 4.07 0.80 -9.44
N SER A 94 3.98 -0.05 -10.45
CA SER A 94 2.99 0.09 -11.53
C SER A 94 1.56 0.07 -10.98
N LYS A 95 1.26 -0.83 -10.03
CA LYS A 95 -0.05 -0.88 -9.37
C LYS A 95 -0.31 0.38 -8.53
N GLY A 96 0.69 0.88 -7.82
CA GLY A 96 0.60 2.14 -7.06
C GLY A 96 0.26 3.33 -7.95
N THR A 97 0.95 3.48 -9.08
CA THR A 97 0.66 4.57 -10.04
C THR A 97 -0.74 4.45 -10.66
N GLN A 98 -1.22 3.24 -10.92
CA GLN A 98 -2.60 3.03 -11.38
C GLN A 98 -3.64 3.45 -10.33
N LEU A 99 -3.42 3.12 -9.06
CA LEU A 99 -4.31 3.53 -7.97
C LEU A 99 -4.33 5.05 -7.81
N MET A 100 -3.17 5.71 -7.86
CA MET A 100 -3.08 7.17 -7.81
C MET A 100 -3.82 7.84 -8.97
N ARG A 101 -3.69 7.30 -10.20
CA ARG A 101 -4.44 7.80 -11.37
C ARG A 101 -5.95 7.60 -11.21
N ARG A 102 -6.37 6.44 -10.70
CA ARG A 102 -7.79 6.16 -10.43
C ARG A 102 -8.35 7.12 -9.38
N GLU A 103 -7.60 7.37 -8.30
CA GLU A 103 -8.01 8.30 -7.26
C GLU A 103 -8.11 9.74 -7.81
N ALA A 104 -7.14 10.17 -8.62
CA ALA A 104 -7.19 11.47 -9.29
C ALA A 104 -8.42 11.61 -10.20
N LEU A 105 -8.78 10.56 -10.95
CA LEU A 105 -9.99 10.53 -11.77
C LEU A 105 -11.27 10.60 -10.92
N LEU A 106 -11.34 9.86 -9.81
CA LEU A 106 -12.48 9.92 -8.89
C LEU A 106 -12.63 11.32 -8.27
N ARG A 107 -11.52 11.98 -7.90
CA ARG A 107 -11.55 13.38 -7.43
C ARG A 107 -12.03 14.34 -8.50
N GLN A 108 -11.66 14.14 -9.77
CA GLN A 108 -12.14 14.97 -10.88
C GLN A 108 -13.64 14.76 -11.15
N ILE A 109 -14.12 13.51 -11.11
CA ILE A 109 -15.54 13.18 -11.27
C ILE A 109 -16.36 13.81 -10.14
N ASN A 110 -15.93 13.64 -8.88
CA ASN A 110 -16.60 14.24 -7.73
C ASN A 110 -16.62 15.77 -7.82
N ALA A 111 -15.50 16.40 -8.22
CA ALA A 111 -15.45 17.85 -8.45
C ALA A 111 -16.39 18.32 -9.57
N SER A 112 -16.61 17.50 -10.60
CA SER A 112 -17.58 17.80 -11.66
C SER A 112 -19.03 17.65 -11.18
N GLU A 113 -19.31 16.67 -10.32
CA GLU A 113 -20.61 16.49 -9.68
C GLU A 113 -20.91 17.64 -8.71
N THR A 114 -19.90 18.10 -7.95
CA THR A 114 -20.04 19.32 -7.12
C THR A 114 -20.27 20.56 -7.97
N ARG A 115 -19.64 20.68 -9.15
CA ARG A 115 -19.89 21.79 -10.07
C ARG A 115 -21.29 21.75 -10.67
N ILE A 116 -21.81 20.57 -10.99
CA ILE A 116 -23.19 20.41 -11.49
C ILE A 116 -24.18 20.79 -10.39
N GLN A 117 -23.96 20.37 -9.14
CA GLN A 117 -24.79 20.75 -8.00
C GLN A 117 -24.75 22.25 -7.71
N LEU A 118 -23.55 22.87 -7.73
CA LEU A 118 -23.39 24.32 -7.56
C LEU A 118 -24.04 25.13 -8.70
N TRP A 119 -23.98 24.61 -9.93
CA TRP A 119 -24.67 25.23 -11.05
C TRP A 119 -26.19 25.10 -10.91
N GLN A 120 -26.70 23.93 -10.53
CA GLN A 120 -28.13 23.71 -10.28
C GLN A 120 -28.66 24.58 -9.14
N SER A 121 -27.91 24.76 -8.05
CA SER A 121 -28.30 25.66 -6.96
C SER A 121 -28.32 27.12 -7.42
N ASP A 122 -27.31 27.59 -8.17
CA ASP A 122 -27.30 28.94 -8.73
C ASP A 122 -28.47 29.18 -9.71
N GLN A 123 -28.85 28.16 -10.51
CA GLN A 123 -30.04 28.26 -11.37
C GLN A 123 -31.34 28.34 -10.57
N LEU A 124 -31.46 27.59 -9.47
CA LEU A 124 -32.63 27.63 -8.59
C LEU A 124 -32.74 28.98 -7.87
N ASP A 125 -31.63 29.52 -7.36
CA ASP A 125 -31.61 30.82 -6.69
C ASP A 125 -32.02 31.95 -7.65
N ARG A 126 -31.53 31.92 -8.90
CA ARG A 126 -31.93 32.88 -9.95
C ARG A 126 -33.39 32.76 -10.33
N ALA A 127 -33.92 31.54 -10.42
CA ALA A 127 -35.34 31.31 -10.71
C ALA A 127 -36.22 31.81 -9.54
N GLN A 128 -35.82 31.56 -8.30
CA GLN A 128 -36.54 32.06 -7.12
C GLN A 128 -36.51 33.57 -7.01
N PHE A 129 -35.37 34.21 -7.30
CA PHE A 129 -35.25 35.66 -7.34
C PHE A 129 -36.19 36.27 -8.41
N ALA A 130 -36.22 35.69 -9.61
CA ALA A 130 -37.10 36.13 -10.69
C ALA A 130 -38.61 35.91 -10.38
N LEU A 131 -38.94 34.90 -9.56
CA LEU A 131 -40.30 34.68 -9.06
C LEU A 131 -40.68 35.63 -7.92
N GLN A 132 -39.72 36.16 -7.17
CA GLN A 132 -39.98 37.16 -6.12
C GLN A 132 -40.18 38.56 -6.71
N ASP A 133 -39.56 38.85 -7.86
CA ASP A 133 -39.58 40.17 -8.51
C ASP A 133 -40.74 40.36 -9.50
N HIS A 134 -41.89 39.73 -9.22
CA HIS A 134 -43.03 39.67 -10.15
C HIS A 134 -43.73 41.02 -10.37
N ALA A 135 -43.28 41.73 -11.40
CA ALA A 135 -44.11 42.60 -12.23
C ALA A 135 -44.05 42.29 -13.75
N GLN A 136 -43.08 41.51 -14.27
CA GLN A 136 -42.93 41.28 -15.73
C GLN A 136 -42.43 39.88 -16.17
N ALA A 137 -42.59 38.82 -15.37
CA ALA A 137 -41.71 37.64 -15.46
C ALA A 137 -41.97 36.52 -16.51
N PRO A 138 -43.10 36.34 -17.21
CA PRO A 138 -43.24 35.15 -18.07
C PRO A 138 -42.35 35.19 -19.33
N GLU A 139 -42.08 36.35 -19.91
CA GLU A 139 -41.24 36.46 -21.12
C GLU A 139 -39.73 36.47 -20.81
N ALA A 140 -39.32 36.97 -19.65
CA ALA A 140 -37.91 37.08 -19.27
C ALA A 140 -37.28 35.73 -18.87
N LEU A 141 -38.09 34.74 -18.44
CA LEU A 141 -37.60 33.44 -17.96
C LEU A 141 -37.35 32.41 -19.08
N TYR A 142 -38.00 32.57 -20.24
CA TYR A 142 -37.94 31.64 -21.36
C TYR A 142 -36.53 31.48 -21.97
N PRO A 143 -35.75 32.56 -22.17
CA PRO A 143 -34.39 32.45 -22.71
C PRO A 143 -33.45 31.68 -21.78
N TYR A 144 -33.59 31.85 -20.45
CA TYR A 144 -32.74 31.17 -19.47
C TYR A 144 -33.06 29.67 -19.38
N GLN A 145 -34.34 29.30 -19.47
CA GLN A 145 -34.74 27.90 -19.55
C GLN A 145 -34.22 27.22 -20.84
N LEU A 146 -34.25 27.93 -21.97
CA LEU A 146 -33.70 27.43 -23.24
C LEU A 146 -32.17 27.25 -23.17
N ILE A 147 -31.45 28.18 -22.54
CA ILE A 147 -30.00 28.07 -22.34
C ILE A 147 -29.66 26.89 -21.42
N GLY A 148 -30.43 26.68 -20.35
CA GLY A 148 -30.27 25.54 -19.44
C GLY A 148 -30.48 24.20 -20.14
N LEU A 149 -31.57 24.07 -20.90
CA LEU A 149 -31.89 22.85 -21.66
C LEU A 149 -30.85 22.56 -22.76
N ALA A 150 -30.35 23.60 -23.45
CA ALA A 150 -29.30 23.44 -24.46
C ALA A 150 -27.95 22.97 -23.85
N ALA A 151 -27.63 23.45 -22.64
CA ALA A 151 -26.45 23.01 -21.91
C ALA A 151 -26.57 21.53 -21.48
N GLU A 152 -27.75 21.13 -21.03
CA GLU A 152 -28.05 19.75 -20.63
C GLU A 152 -27.98 18.78 -21.82
N GLU A 153 -28.56 19.15 -22.97
CA GLU A 153 -28.49 18.35 -24.20
C GLU A 153 -27.04 18.11 -24.63
N LYS A 154 -26.20 19.15 -24.57
CA LYS A 154 -24.77 19.06 -24.92
C LYS A 154 -24.01 18.14 -23.97
N ALA A 155 -24.32 18.18 -22.67
CA ALA A 155 -23.72 17.30 -21.68
C ALA A 155 -24.07 15.83 -21.94
N LEU A 156 -25.35 15.53 -22.23
CA LEU A 156 -25.82 14.19 -22.54
C LEU A 156 -25.19 13.63 -23.83
N ARG A 157 -25.05 14.45 -24.88
CA ARG A 157 -24.35 14.04 -26.12
C ARG A 157 -22.89 13.69 -25.88
N ASN A 158 -22.19 14.43 -25.01
CA ASN A 158 -20.79 14.15 -24.67
C ASN A 158 -20.64 12.84 -23.89
N LEU A 159 -21.57 12.55 -22.96
CA LEU A 159 -21.60 11.28 -22.22
C LEU A 159 -21.86 10.09 -23.15
N GLN A 160 -22.77 10.22 -24.13
CA GLN A 160 -23.01 9.18 -25.12
C GLN A 160 -21.79 8.91 -25.99
N LYS A 161 -21.07 9.95 -26.44
CA LYS A 161 -19.82 9.81 -27.20
C LYS A 161 -18.70 9.15 -26.40
N ALA A 162 -18.59 9.45 -25.11
CA ALA A 162 -17.62 8.80 -24.23
C ALA A 162 -17.91 7.29 -24.12
N ARG A 163 -19.17 6.91 -23.90
CA ARG A 163 -19.60 5.51 -23.81
C ARG A 163 -19.40 4.71 -25.11
N THR A 164 -19.60 5.33 -26.28
CA THR A 164 -19.38 4.64 -27.57
C THR A 164 -17.89 4.48 -27.90
N LYS A 165 -17.03 5.40 -27.43
CA LYS A 165 -15.58 5.31 -27.59
C LYS A 165 -14.96 4.21 -26.71
N GLU A 166 -15.53 3.95 -25.53
CA GLU A 166 -15.13 2.84 -24.65
C GLU A 166 -15.60 1.46 -25.14
N ARG A 167 -16.63 1.39 -26.01
CA ARG A 167 -17.16 0.14 -26.56
C ARG A 167 -16.44 -0.40 -27.81
N LYS A 168 -15.37 0.25 -28.28
CA LYS A 168 -14.48 -0.34 -29.31
C LYS A 168 -13.12 -0.77 -28.73
N PRO A 169 -13.03 -1.89 -28.02
CA PRO A 169 -11.84 -2.72 -28.00
C PRO A 169 -12.05 -3.94 -28.90
N GLY A 170 -11.19 -4.08 -29.91
CA GLY A 170 -10.94 -5.36 -30.60
C GLY A 170 -12.04 -5.85 -31.54
N GLN A 171 -12.03 -5.35 -32.79
CA GLN A 171 -12.19 -6.32 -33.89
C GLN A 171 -10.87 -7.07 -34.01
N ILE A 172 -10.94 -8.26 -33.42
CA ILE A 172 -10.17 -9.47 -33.68
C ILE A 172 -9.61 -9.44 -35.11
N ARG A 173 -8.27 -9.43 -35.23
CA ARG A 173 -7.59 -10.01 -36.39
C ARG A 173 -7.76 -11.52 -36.25
N GLU A 174 -8.66 -12.09 -37.01
CA GLU A 174 -8.61 -13.51 -37.35
C GLU A 174 -8.36 -13.60 -38.85
N GLU A 175 -7.25 -14.30 -39.13
CA GLU A 175 -6.76 -14.87 -40.39
C GLU A 175 -6.21 -13.92 -41.47
#